data_AF-A4ASA1-F1
#
_entry.id   AF-A4ASA1-F1
#
_cell.length_a   1.000
_cell.length_b   1.000
_cell.length_c   1.000
_cell.angle_alpha   90.00
_cell.angle_beta   90.00
_cell.angle_gamma   90.00
#
_symmetry.space_group_name_H-M   'P 1'
#
loop_
_entity.id
_entity.type
_entity.pdbx_description
1 polymer ?
#
loop_
_entity_poly.entity_id
_entity_poly.type
_entity_poly.pdbx_seq_one_letter_code
_entity_poly.pdbx_strand_id
1 'polypeptide(L)'
;MIDDLFRLMKIKILNIVLTRIYINFQPIFWLIKNLVFLVASNFTRMKNNLQTNIGLALLRIVPSAMLLTHGLPKFQKLISGNIEFGDPIGLGPAPSLFLAVLGEFVCPILIIIGFKTRWMAVPPAITMLVAGFIVHSADPFGTKEKALMFLAIFVVIILLGPGKFSIDKK
;
A
#
# COMPACT_ATOMS: atom_id res chain seq x y z
N MET A 1 -25.22 -39.15 -12.95
CA MET A 1 -25.98 -38.92 -11.69
C MET A 1 -25.08 -38.68 -10.49
N ILE A 2 -24.19 -39.62 -10.10
CA ILE A 2 -23.25 -39.40 -8.96
C ILE A 2 -22.14 -38.40 -9.33
N ASP A 3 -21.60 -38.47 -10.54
CA ASP A 3 -20.55 -37.54 -11.00
C ASP A 3 -21.05 -36.10 -11.14
N ASP A 4 -22.31 -35.92 -11.57
CA ASP A 4 -22.97 -34.61 -11.65
C ASP A 4 -23.16 -34.00 -10.25
N LEU A 5 -23.54 -34.82 -9.27
CA LEU A 5 -23.67 -34.41 -7.88
C LEU A 5 -22.32 -33.98 -7.30
N PHE A 6 -21.25 -34.74 -7.57
CA PHE A 6 -19.90 -34.42 -7.12
C PHE A 6 -19.37 -33.11 -7.76
N ARG A 7 -19.68 -32.89 -9.04
CA ARG A 7 -19.33 -31.67 -9.77
C ARG A 7 -20.07 -30.46 -9.20
N LEU A 8 -21.37 -30.60 -8.90
CA LEU A 8 -22.18 -29.56 -8.28
C LEU A 8 -21.72 -29.23 -6.84
N MET A 9 -21.31 -30.23 -6.07
CA MET A 9 -20.75 -30.02 -4.73
C MET A 9 -19.42 -29.26 -4.78
N LYS A 10 -18.52 -29.60 -5.69
CA LYS A 10 -17.27 -28.84 -5.90
C LYS A 10 -17.54 -27.39 -6.29
N ILE A 11 -18.50 -27.13 -7.18
CA ILE A 11 -18.88 -25.78 -7.59
C ILE A 11 -19.46 -24.98 -6.40
N LYS A 12 -20.33 -25.59 -5.58
CA LYS A 12 -20.87 -24.94 -4.38
C LYS A 12 -19.78 -24.60 -3.36
N ILE A 13 -18.86 -25.53 -3.09
CA ILE A 13 -17.74 -25.31 -2.16
C ILE A 13 -16.82 -24.21 -2.71
N LEU A 14 -16.48 -24.26 -4.00
CA LEU A 14 -15.68 -23.24 -4.65
C LEU A 14 -16.35 -21.87 -4.56
N ASN A 15 -17.66 -21.78 -4.83
CA ASN A 15 -18.40 -20.53 -4.71
C ASN A 15 -18.44 -20.02 -3.27
N ILE A 16 -18.63 -20.87 -2.27
CA ILE A 16 -18.61 -20.46 -0.85
C ILE A 16 -17.23 -19.92 -0.47
N VAL A 17 -16.15 -20.59 -0.88
CA VAL A 17 -14.77 -20.15 -0.62
C VAL A 17 -14.49 -18.81 -1.31
N LEU A 18 -14.83 -18.69 -2.59
CA LEU A 18 -14.66 -17.44 -3.35
C LEU A 18 -15.49 -16.29 -2.77
N THR A 19 -16.71 -16.55 -2.31
CA THR A 19 -17.57 -15.53 -1.70
C THR A 19 -17.01 -15.08 -0.35
N ARG A 20 -16.45 -16.00 0.45
CA ARG A 20 -15.84 -15.69 1.74
C ARG A 20 -14.53 -14.90 1.58
N ILE A 21 -13.74 -15.22 0.56
CA ILE A 21 -12.58 -14.42 0.14
C ILE A 21 -13.07 -13.03 -0.29
N TYR A 22 -14.06 -12.96 -1.19
CA TYR A 22 -14.58 -11.67 -1.66
C TYR A 22 -15.06 -10.78 -0.50
N ILE A 23 -15.82 -11.33 0.45
CA ILE A 23 -16.33 -10.60 1.63
C ILE A 23 -15.19 -10.11 2.54
N ASN A 24 -14.16 -10.92 2.78
CA ASN A 24 -13.00 -10.49 3.58
C ASN A 24 -12.20 -9.36 2.91
N PHE A 25 -12.22 -9.28 1.58
CA PHE A 25 -11.49 -8.27 0.81
C PHE A 25 -12.36 -7.10 0.33
N GLN A 26 -13.70 -7.17 0.47
CA GLN A 26 -14.62 -6.07 0.21
C GLN A 26 -14.26 -4.76 0.91
N PRO A 27 -13.93 -4.73 2.23
CA PRO A 27 -13.53 -3.49 2.88
C PRO A 27 -12.26 -2.90 2.28
N ILE A 28 -11.33 -3.75 1.81
CA ILE A 28 -10.09 -3.32 1.15
C ILE A 28 -10.39 -2.67 -0.20
N PHE A 29 -11.23 -3.30 -1.02
CA PHE A 29 -11.65 -2.75 -2.31
C PHE A 29 -12.41 -1.43 -2.16
N TRP A 30 -13.30 -1.35 -1.18
CA TRP A 30 -14.02 -0.13 -0.84
C TRP A 30 -13.07 0.97 -0.37
N LEU A 31 -12.09 0.65 0.47
CA LEU A 31 -11.09 1.60 0.96
C LEU A 31 -10.22 2.13 -0.19
N ILE A 32 -9.72 1.26 -1.07
CA ILE A 32 -8.90 1.65 -2.24
C ILE A 32 -9.68 2.59 -3.15
N LYS A 33 -10.94 2.25 -3.48
CA LYS A 33 -11.79 3.06 -4.34
C LYS A 33 -12.04 4.45 -3.75
N ASN A 34 -12.33 4.53 -2.45
CA ASN A 34 -12.52 5.81 -1.76
C ASN A 34 -11.23 6.61 -1.64
N LEU A 35 -10.09 5.97 -1.41
CA LEU A 35 -8.78 6.63 -1.35
C LEU A 35 -8.43 7.27 -2.70
N VAL A 36 -8.65 6.54 -3.80
CA VAL A 36 -8.45 7.04 -5.18
C VAL A 36 -9.40 8.19 -5.50
N PHE A 37 -10.69 8.04 -5.17
CA PHE A 37 -11.68 9.11 -5.36
C PHE A 37 -11.29 10.36 -4.56
N LEU A 38 -10.84 10.19 -3.32
CA LEU A 38 -10.46 11.29 -2.45
C LEU A 38 -9.19 12.01 -2.93
N VAL A 39 -8.20 11.28 -3.45
CA VAL A 39 -7.02 11.86 -4.12
C VAL A 39 -7.45 12.75 -5.29
N ALA A 40 -8.48 12.32 -6.03
CA ALA A 40 -9.00 13.03 -7.20
C ALA A 40 -9.96 14.19 -6.87
N SER A 41 -10.71 14.12 -5.76
CA SER A 41 -11.91 14.94 -5.60
C SER A 41 -11.72 16.29 -4.90
N ASN A 42 -10.73 16.51 -4.03
CA ASN A 42 -10.58 17.80 -3.33
C ASN A 42 -9.13 18.14 -2.95
N PHE A 43 -8.59 19.21 -3.53
CA PHE A 43 -7.28 19.77 -3.20
C PHE A 43 -7.45 21.20 -2.68
N THR A 44 -7.69 21.36 -1.38
CA THR A 44 -7.71 22.67 -0.75
C THR A 44 -6.28 23.13 -0.43
N ARG A 45 -5.93 24.35 -0.88
CA ARG A 45 -4.66 24.99 -0.56
C ARG A 45 -4.71 25.47 0.89
N MET A 46 -3.97 24.82 1.79
CA MET A 46 -3.82 25.29 3.17
C MET A 46 -3.10 26.65 3.20
N LYS A 47 -3.45 27.48 4.18
CA LYS A 47 -2.77 28.76 4.45
C LYS A 47 -1.40 28.42 5.07
N ASN A 48 -0.33 28.54 4.29
CA ASN A 48 0.97 27.94 4.66
C ASN A 48 1.96 28.99 5.18
N ASN A 49 2.32 28.90 6.46
CA ASN A 49 3.50 29.57 7.02
C ASN A 49 4.74 28.65 6.92
N LEU A 50 5.92 29.16 7.29
CA LEU A 50 7.17 28.38 7.20
C LEU A 50 7.11 27.07 8.00
N GLN A 51 6.54 27.12 9.21
CA GLN A 51 6.42 25.96 10.10
C GLN A 51 5.59 24.84 9.46
N THR A 52 4.44 25.17 8.86
CA THR A 52 3.60 24.19 8.13
C THR A 52 4.37 23.53 6.99
N ASN A 53 5.16 24.31 6.24
CA ASN A 53 5.93 23.77 5.12
C ASN A 53 7.06 22.84 5.57
N ILE A 54 7.75 23.18 6.67
CA ILE A 54 8.76 22.32 7.28
C ILE A 54 8.10 21.03 7.78
N GLY A 55 6.96 21.14 8.48
CA GLY A 55 6.21 19.98 8.97
C GLY A 55 5.79 19.04 7.85
N LEU A 56 5.27 19.55 6.74
CA LEU A 56 4.91 18.74 5.57
C LEU A 56 6.13 18.07 4.93
N ALA A 57 7.28 18.76 4.86
CA ALA A 57 8.50 18.17 4.35
C ALA A 57 9.02 17.05 5.26
N LEU A 58 9.00 17.23 6.58
CA LEU A 58 9.39 16.19 7.55
C LEU A 58 8.44 15.00 7.48
N LEU A 59 7.13 15.24 7.46
CA LEU A 59 6.10 14.22 7.31
C LEU A 59 6.28 13.41 6.02
N ARG A 60 6.81 14.03 4.96
CA ARG A 60 7.08 13.36 3.70
C ARG A 60 8.39 12.57 3.74
N ILE A 61 9.48 13.21 4.17
CA ILE A 61 10.85 12.70 4.04
C ILE A 61 11.13 11.60 5.06
N VAL A 62 10.85 11.84 6.35
CA VAL A 62 11.23 10.93 7.44
C VAL A 62 10.60 9.54 7.28
N PRO A 63 9.27 9.38 7.21
CA PRO A 63 8.68 8.06 7.09
C PRO A 63 9.00 7.39 5.75
N SER A 64 9.15 8.17 4.66
CA SER A 64 9.55 7.59 3.38
C SER A 64 10.97 7.04 3.44
N ALA A 65 11.90 7.75 4.08
CA ALA A 65 13.26 7.27 4.32
C ALA A 65 13.29 6.03 5.23
N MET A 66 12.45 6.00 6.27
CA MET A 66 12.31 4.81 7.12
C MET A 66 11.75 3.61 6.35
N LEU A 67 10.77 3.83 5.45
CA LEU A 67 10.21 2.75 4.64
C LEU A 67 11.24 2.15 3.67
N LEU A 68 12.24 2.92 3.22
CA LEU A 68 13.34 2.39 2.39
C LEU A 68 14.12 1.28 3.07
N THR A 69 14.13 1.20 4.40
CA THR A 69 14.76 0.07 5.13
C THR A 69 14.05 -1.26 4.86
N HIS A 70 12.77 -1.24 4.51
CA HIS A 70 11.99 -2.41 4.08
C HIS A 70 12.08 -2.63 2.57
N GLY A 71 12.13 -1.56 1.78
CA GLY A 71 12.21 -1.61 0.32
C GLY A 71 13.58 -2.02 -0.22
N LEU A 72 14.68 -1.58 0.39
CA LEU A 72 16.04 -1.83 -0.10
C LEU A 72 16.38 -3.33 -0.14
N PRO A 73 16.11 -4.15 0.89
CA PRO A 73 16.32 -5.60 0.82
C PRO A 73 15.49 -6.26 -0.28
N LYS A 74 14.25 -5.79 -0.51
CA LYS A 74 13.38 -6.31 -1.58
C LYS A 74 13.90 -5.95 -2.96
N PHE A 75 14.44 -4.73 -3.12
CA PHE A 75 15.07 -4.31 -4.37
C PHE A 75 16.32 -5.14 -4.67
N GLN A 76 17.20 -5.33 -3.68
CA GLN A 76 18.38 -6.19 -3.78
C GLN A 76 18.01 -7.64 -4.15
N LYS A 77 16.93 -8.15 -3.56
CA LYS A 77 16.39 -9.46 -3.87
C LYS A 77 15.89 -9.55 -5.32
N LEU A 78 15.18 -8.53 -5.80
CA LEU A 78 14.70 -8.47 -7.18
C LEU A 78 15.84 -8.42 -8.21
N ILE A 79 16.85 -7.58 -7.99
CA ILE A 79 17.99 -7.44 -8.95
C ILE A 79 18.94 -8.64 -8.94
N SER A 80 18.96 -9.43 -7.86
CA SER A 80 19.74 -10.68 -7.81
C SER A 80 19.04 -11.85 -8.51
N GLY A 81 17.82 -11.65 -9.03
CA GLY A 81 17.03 -12.69 -9.68
C GLY A 81 16.38 -13.68 -8.71
N ASN A 82 16.51 -13.47 -7.39
CA ASN A 82 15.83 -14.28 -6.40
C ASN A 82 14.37 -13.82 -6.27
N ILE A 83 13.47 -14.51 -6.95
CA ILE A 83 12.03 -14.22 -6.95
C ILE A 83 11.27 -14.84 -5.77
N GLU A 84 11.94 -15.45 -4.80
CA GLU A 84 11.27 -16.03 -3.63
C GLU A 84 10.65 -14.91 -2.79
N PHE A 85 9.33 -14.79 -2.83
CA PHE A 85 8.63 -13.76 -2.08
C PHE A 85 7.25 -14.28 -1.69
N GLY A 86 6.73 -13.75 -0.59
CA GLY A 86 5.37 -14.06 -0.18
C GLY A 86 4.38 -13.60 -1.25
N ASP A 87 3.33 -14.38 -1.46
CA ASP A 87 2.27 -14.05 -2.40
C ASP A 87 0.92 -13.85 -1.69
N PRO A 88 0.75 -12.72 -0.98
CA PRO A 88 -0.43 -12.50 -0.15
C PRO A 88 -1.74 -12.34 -0.94
N ILE A 89 -1.65 -12.03 -2.23
CA ILE A 89 -2.82 -11.72 -3.09
C ILE A 89 -3.04 -12.81 -4.17
N GLY A 90 -2.10 -13.75 -4.33
CA GLY A 90 -2.23 -14.84 -5.30
C GLY A 90 -1.82 -14.48 -6.73
N LEU A 91 -0.93 -13.50 -6.90
CA LEU A 91 -0.43 -13.02 -8.21
C LEU A 91 0.83 -13.77 -8.68
N GLY A 92 1.43 -14.55 -7.79
CA GLY A 92 2.74 -15.17 -7.94
C GLY A 92 3.85 -14.41 -7.21
N PRO A 93 4.94 -15.09 -6.82
CA PRO A 93 6.06 -14.49 -6.08
C PRO A 93 6.72 -13.31 -6.80
N ALA A 94 6.99 -13.43 -8.12
CA ALA A 94 7.68 -12.39 -8.87
C ALA A 94 6.87 -11.08 -9.02
N PRO A 95 5.59 -11.10 -9.44
CA PRO A 95 4.75 -9.90 -9.44
C PRO A 95 4.58 -9.29 -8.05
N SER A 96 4.41 -10.11 -7.02
CA SER A 96 4.28 -9.65 -5.63
C SER A 96 5.56 -8.96 -5.14
N LEU A 97 6.75 -9.49 -5.47
CA LEU A 97 8.03 -8.86 -5.16
C LEU A 97 8.17 -7.53 -5.90
N PHE A 98 7.84 -7.50 -7.20
CA PHE A 98 7.93 -6.29 -8.01
C PHE A 98 7.03 -5.17 -7.47
N LEU A 99 5.78 -5.49 -7.13
CA LEU A 99 4.84 -4.53 -6.53
C LEU A 99 5.32 -4.04 -5.15
N ALA A 100 5.89 -4.93 -4.33
CA ALA A 100 6.46 -4.54 -3.05
C ALA A 100 7.67 -3.60 -3.22
N VAL A 101 8.55 -3.85 -4.18
CA VAL A 101 9.67 -2.95 -4.52
C VAL A 101 9.15 -1.60 -5.01
N LEU A 102 8.13 -1.59 -5.86
CA LEU A 102 7.53 -0.35 -6.34
C LEU A 102 6.95 0.47 -5.18
N GLY A 103 6.18 -0.15 -4.29
CA GLY A 103 5.53 0.53 -3.17
C GLY A 103 6.47 0.91 -2.03
N GLU A 104 7.56 0.18 -1.80
CA GLU A 104 8.42 0.37 -0.62
C GLU A 104 9.81 0.93 -0.93
N PHE A 105 10.22 0.95 -2.19
CA PHE A 105 11.52 1.48 -2.61
C PHE A 105 11.37 2.63 -3.61
N VAL A 106 10.76 2.38 -4.76
CA VAL A 106 10.69 3.36 -5.85
C VAL A 106 9.79 4.54 -5.48
N CYS A 107 8.55 4.28 -5.06
CA CYS A 107 7.60 5.33 -4.68
C CYS A 107 8.08 6.18 -3.49
N PRO A 108 8.64 5.61 -2.39
CA PRO A 108 9.19 6.41 -1.30
C PRO A 108 10.32 7.35 -1.72
N ILE A 109 11.19 6.98 -2.67
CA ILE A 109 12.20 7.90 -3.23
C ILE A 109 11.52 9.09 -3.93
N LEU A 110 10.52 8.83 -4.76
CA LEU A 110 9.77 9.89 -5.45
C LEU A 110 9.00 10.79 -4.47
N ILE A 111 8.48 10.21 -3.39
CA ILE A 111 7.84 10.95 -2.29
C ILE A 111 8.86 11.86 -1.60
N ILE A 112 10.05 11.37 -1.24
CA ILE A 112 11.12 12.18 -0.59
C ILE A 112 11.43 13.42 -1.44
N ILE A 113 11.63 13.23 -2.74
CA ILE A 113 11.91 14.29 -3.71
C ILE A 113 10.71 15.23 -3.85
N GLY A 114 9.50 14.71 -3.64
CA GLY A 114 8.28 15.49 -3.75
C GLY A 114 7.75 15.55 -5.17
N PHE A 115 7.85 14.45 -5.91
CA PHE A 115 7.25 14.28 -7.24
C PHE A 115 5.92 13.54 -7.11
N LYS A 116 4.84 14.12 -7.64
CA LYS A 116 3.46 13.64 -7.59
C LYS A 116 3.09 13.01 -6.25
N THR A 117 3.46 13.66 -5.15
CA THR A 117 3.50 13.07 -3.79
C THR A 117 2.21 12.35 -3.40
N ARG A 118 1.04 12.90 -3.73
CA ARG A 118 -0.25 12.24 -3.43
C ARG A 118 -0.41 10.91 -4.17
N TRP A 119 -0.10 10.89 -5.46
CA TRP A 119 -0.18 9.68 -6.27
C TRP A 119 0.90 8.68 -5.89
N MET A 120 2.12 9.15 -5.63
CA MET A 120 3.23 8.28 -5.23
C MET A 120 3.05 7.69 -3.84
N ALA A 121 2.26 8.32 -2.96
CA ALA A 121 1.93 7.78 -1.64
C ALA A 121 0.86 6.67 -1.66
N VAL A 122 0.13 6.49 -2.77
CA VAL A 122 -0.89 5.44 -2.90
C VAL A 122 -0.27 4.03 -2.91
N PRO A 123 0.74 3.70 -3.73
CA PRO A 123 1.35 2.37 -3.70
C PRO A 123 1.93 1.96 -2.33
N PRO A 124 2.70 2.80 -1.61
CA PRO A 124 3.12 2.51 -0.24
C PRO A 124 1.95 2.29 0.73
N ALA A 125 0.87 3.07 0.63
CA ALA A 125 -0.31 2.85 1.46
C ALA A 125 -0.94 1.48 1.19
N ILE A 126 -1.05 1.07 -0.08
CA ILE A 126 -1.57 -0.24 -0.45
C ILE A 126 -0.67 -1.38 0.05
N THR A 127 0.66 -1.27 -0.10
CA THR A 127 1.56 -2.33 0.39
C THR A 127 1.48 -2.48 1.91
N MET A 128 1.36 -1.39 2.65
CA MET A 128 1.20 -1.42 4.11
C MET A 128 -0.17 -1.94 4.55
N LEU A 129 -1.23 -1.66 3.78
CA LEU A 129 -2.55 -2.26 4.00
C LEU A 129 -2.47 -3.78 3.84
N VAL A 130 -1.88 -4.26 2.75
CA VAL A 130 -1.70 -5.70 2.50
C VAL A 130 -0.84 -6.33 3.59
N ALA A 131 0.26 -5.68 3.98
CA ALA A 131 1.11 -6.17 5.06
C ALA A 131 0.35 -6.28 6.40
N GLY A 132 -0.35 -5.23 6.81
CA GLY A 132 -1.02 -5.19 8.12
C GLY A 132 -2.26 -6.09 8.20
N PHE A 133 -3.07 -6.17 7.14
CA PHE A 133 -4.36 -6.85 7.17
C PHE A 133 -4.39 -8.23 6.52
N ILE A 134 -3.41 -8.56 5.66
CA ILE A 134 -3.35 -9.85 4.98
C ILE A 134 -2.17 -10.66 5.52
N VAL A 135 -0.94 -10.15 5.38
CA VAL A 135 0.28 -10.86 5.80
C VAL A 135 0.30 -11.08 7.31
N HIS A 136 0.00 -10.04 8.08
CA HIS A 136 -0.01 -10.07 9.55
C HIS A 136 -1.42 -10.19 10.15
N SER A 137 -2.37 -10.75 9.40
CA SER A 137 -3.78 -10.88 9.84
C SER A 137 -3.95 -11.66 11.14
N ALA A 138 -3.22 -12.77 11.27
CA ALA A 138 -3.23 -13.65 12.45
C ALA A 138 -2.28 -13.19 13.57
N ASP A 139 -1.43 -12.19 13.30
CA ASP A 139 -0.42 -11.77 14.25
C ASP A 139 -0.99 -10.83 15.33
N PRO A 140 -0.37 -10.81 16.54
CA PRO A 140 -0.68 -9.85 17.59
C PRO A 140 -0.51 -8.40 17.11
N PHE A 141 -1.22 -7.47 17.78
CA PHE A 141 -1.19 -6.05 17.40
C PHE A 141 0.22 -5.46 17.31
N GLY A 142 1.12 -5.77 18.25
CA GLY A 142 2.49 -5.24 18.25
C GLY A 142 3.31 -5.60 17.01
N THR A 143 2.98 -6.70 16.31
CA THR A 143 3.65 -7.06 15.05
C THR A 143 3.12 -6.24 13.88
N LYS A 144 1.79 -6.06 13.78
CA LYS A 144 1.15 -5.30 12.69
C LYS A 144 1.13 -3.79 12.90
N GLU A 145 1.39 -3.30 14.11
CA GLU A 145 1.38 -1.89 14.46
C GLU A 145 2.27 -1.06 13.52
N LYS A 146 3.46 -1.55 13.18
CA LYS A 146 4.39 -0.85 12.27
C LYS A 146 3.79 -0.64 10.88
N ALA A 147 3.18 -1.68 10.32
CA ALA A 147 2.51 -1.60 9.02
C ALA A 147 1.32 -0.64 9.07
N LEU A 148 0.51 -0.69 10.13
CA LEU A 148 -0.62 0.21 10.31
C LEU A 148 -0.19 1.67 10.53
N MET A 149 0.94 1.90 11.20
CA MET A 149 1.50 3.23 11.40
C MET A 149 2.00 3.83 10.09
N PHE A 150 2.75 3.07 9.28
CA PHE A 150 3.14 3.53 7.94
C PHE A 150 1.91 3.79 7.07
N LEU A 151 0.91 2.88 7.09
CA LEU A 151 -0.35 3.08 6.38
C LEU A 151 -1.00 4.42 6.75
N ALA A 152 -1.15 4.70 8.05
CA ALA A 152 -1.73 5.95 8.52
C ALA A 152 -0.93 7.16 8.02
N ILE A 153 0.39 7.11 8.10
CA ILE A 153 1.26 8.21 7.64
C ILE A 153 1.10 8.46 6.13
N PHE A 154 1.12 7.43 5.29
CA PHE A 154 0.96 7.60 3.83
C PHE A 154 -0.45 8.08 3.46
N VAL A 155 -1.48 7.67 4.21
CA VAL A 155 -2.81 8.26 4.09
C VAL A 155 -2.78 9.75 4.42
N VAL A 156 -2.13 10.16 5.50
CA VAL A 156 -1.99 11.60 5.82
C VAL A 156 -1.23 12.34 4.71
N ILE A 157 -0.17 11.76 4.13
CA ILE A 157 0.55 12.35 2.99
C ILE A 157 -0.36 12.51 1.76
N ILE A 158 -1.23 11.53 1.49
CA ILE A 158 -2.26 11.61 0.44
C ILE A 158 -3.21 12.79 0.68
N LEU A 159 -3.69 12.97 1.91
CA LEU A 159 -4.63 14.03 2.29
C LEU A 159 -3.99 15.42 2.22
N LEU A 160 -2.81 15.58 2.84
CA LEU A 160 -2.16 16.88 2.98
C LEU A 160 -1.41 17.28 1.70
N GLY A 161 -0.77 16.32 1.03
CA GLY A 161 0.00 16.54 -0.18
C GLY A 161 1.44 17.03 0.04
N PRO A 162 2.07 17.57 -1.02
CA PRO A 162 3.53 17.71 -1.13
C PRO A 162 4.20 18.78 -0.25
N GLY A 163 3.50 19.87 0.09
CA GLY A 163 4.08 21.06 0.74
C GLY A 163 4.99 21.90 -0.19
N LYS A 164 5.46 23.07 0.30
CA LYS A 164 6.27 24.02 -0.51
C LYS A 164 7.67 23.53 -0.88
N PHE A 165 8.26 22.62 -0.11
CA PHE A 165 9.61 22.06 -0.36
C PHE A 165 9.58 20.83 -1.28
N SER A 166 8.60 20.75 -2.17
CA SER A 166 8.43 19.70 -3.17
C SER A 166 8.95 20.15 -4.53
N ILE A 167 9.32 19.21 -5.41
CA ILE A 167 9.61 19.54 -6.82
C ILE A 167 8.34 19.89 -7.59
N ASP A 168 7.21 19.23 -7.29
CA ASP A 168 5.90 19.47 -7.92
C ASP A 168 5.21 20.80 -7.53
N LYS A 169 5.96 21.88 -7.32
CA LYS A 169 5.43 23.15 -6.79
C LYS A 169 4.19 23.63 -7.57
N LYS A 170 3.06 23.70 -6.85
CA LYS A 170 1.92 24.60 -7.09
C LYS A 170 1.69 25.45 -5.83
#